data_AF-A0AAN7Z040-F1
#
_entry.id   AF-A0AAN7Z040-F1
#
_cell.length_a   1.000
_cell.length_b   1.000
_cell.length_c   1.000
_cell.angle_alpha   90.00
_cell.angle_beta   90.00
_cell.angle_gamma   90.00
#
_symmetry.space_group_name_H-M   'P 1'
#
loop_
_entity.id
_entity.type
_entity.pdbx_description
1 polymer ?
#
loop_
_entity_poly.entity_id
_entity_poly.type
_entity_poly.pdbx_seq_one_letter_code
_entity_poly.pdbx_strand_id
1 'polypeptide(L)'
;MKIKKKIVIRLFRYTSVILLYFFFFFTYITYISNTIMQFAHNSSIQKPTPPDKGSFPLDHDRECSKPMLAYVNCLSENNGLSRFCMEFSKEYLKCRMDNNLMAKEDMENFGFDEVKKAKIVPAPHFNPNEPIVAGLSRRRRD
;
A
#
# COMPACT_ATOMS: atom_id res chain seq x y z
N MET A 1 -62.30 14.79 -49.42
CA MET A 1 -60.94 15.39 -49.25
C MET A 1 -60.45 15.56 -47.79
N LYS A 2 -61.26 15.28 -46.74
CA LYS A 2 -60.87 15.47 -45.32
C LYS A 2 -60.13 14.27 -44.68
N ILE A 3 -60.30 13.06 -45.21
CA ILE A 3 -59.72 11.81 -44.65
C ILE A 3 -58.22 11.69 -44.98
N LYS A 4 -57.81 12.03 -46.21
CA LYS A 4 -56.39 12.05 -46.62
C LYS A 4 -55.55 13.01 -45.77
N LYS A 5 -56.10 14.18 -45.40
CA LYS A 5 -55.42 15.15 -44.51
C LYS A 5 -55.24 14.62 -43.09
N LYS A 6 -56.24 13.92 -42.52
CA LYS A 6 -56.13 13.33 -41.17
C LYS A 6 -55.08 12.21 -41.12
N ILE A 7 -54.97 11.37 -42.15
CA ILE A 7 -53.98 10.28 -42.22
C ILE A 7 -52.56 10.86 -42.36
N VAL A 8 -52.36 11.88 -43.19
CA VAL A 8 -51.05 12.55 -43.33
C VAL A 8 -50.62 13.19 -42.00
N ILE A 9 -51.53 13.85 -41.28
CA ILE A 9 -51.22 14.45 -39.96
C ILE A 9 -50.93 13.37 -38.91
N ARG A 10 -51.61 12.21 -38.97
CA ARG A 10 -51.41 11.09 -38.04
C ARG A 10 -50.10 10.36 -38.33
N LEU A 11 -49.74 10.16 -39.60
CA LEU A 11 -48.42 9.65 -40.01
C LEU A 11 -47.31 10.64 -39.64
N PHE A 12 -47.51 11.94 -39.83
CA PHE A 12 -46.51 12.97 -39.48
C PHE A 12 -46.27 13.08 -37.96
N ARG A 13 -47.31 12.90 -37.14
CA ARG A 13 -47.14 12.81 -35.68
C ARG A 13 -46.52 11.48 -35.26
N TYR A 14 -46.85 10.37 -35.92
CA TYR A 14 -46.27 9.06 -35.62
C TYR A 14 -44.78 9.00 -35.99
N THR A 15 -44.38 9.58 -37.12
CA THR A 15 -42.96 9.73 -37.50
C THR A 15 -42.23 10.65 -36.54
N SER A 16 -42.85 11.74 -36.08
CA SER A 16 -42.24 12.67 -35.09
C SER A 16 -42.03 12.00 -33.72
N VAL A 17 -42.97 11.20 -33.22
CA VAL A 17 -42.80 10.47 -31.94
C VAL A 17 -41.73 9.39 -32.05
N ILE A 18 -41.66 8.68 -33.17
CA ILE A 18 -40.61 7.66 -33.41
C ILE A 18 -39.24 8.33 -33.51
N LEU A 19 -39.11 9.45 -34.21
CA LEU A 19 -37.85 10.19 -34.32
C LEU A 19 -37.37 10.70 -32.96
N LEU A 20 -38.29 11.18 -32.11
CA LEU A 20 -37.96 11.58 -30.74
C LEU A 20 -37.51 10.37 -29.91
N TYR A 21 -38.17 9.22 -30.03
CA TYR A 21 -37.76 8.00 -29.31
C TYR A 21 -36.37 7.53 -29.73
N PHE A 22 -36.07 7.57 -31.03
CA PHE A 22 -34.72 7.27 -31.54
C PHE A 22 -33.68 8.28 -31.05
N PHE A 23 -34.02 9.57 -31.00
CA PHE A 23 -33.13 10.60 -30.47
C PHE A 23 -32.83 10.37 -28.98
N PHE A 24 -33.86 10.14 -28.17
CA PHE A 24 -33.70 9.84 -26.74
C PHE A 24 -32.95 8.54 -26.49
N PHE A 25 -33.22 7.49 -27.28
CA PHE A 25 -32.52 6.21 -27.18
C PHE A 25 -31.04 6.37 -27.55
N PHE A 26 -30.71 7.11 -28.62
CA PHE A 26 -29.34 7.36 -29.03
C PHE A 26 -28.58 8.23 -28.02
N THR A 27 -29.22 9.26 -27.45
CA THR A 27 -28.63 10.06 -26.36
C THR A 27 -28.45 9.24 -25.08
N TYR A 28 -29.36 8.31 -24.78
CA TYR A 28 -29.26 7.43 -23.63
C TYR A 28 -28.14 6.39 -23.79
N ILE A 29 -28.01 5.77 -24.97
CA ILE A 29 -26.95 4.82 -25.29
C ILE A 29 -25.57 5.50 -25.29
N THR A 30 -25.46 6.71 -25.86
CA THR A 30 -24.21 7.51 -25.80
C THR A 30 -23.89 7.97 -24.37
N TYR A 31 -24.89 8.33 -23.57
CA TYR A 31 -24.71 8.65 -22.15
C TYR A 31 -24.20 7.44 -21.34
N ILE A 32 -24.78 6.25 -21.53
CA ILE A 32 -24.35 5.01 -20.85
C ILE A 32 -22.94 4.59 -21.27
N SER A 33 -22.57 4.72 -22.55
CA SER A 33 -21.22 4.38 -23.01
C SER A 33 -20.15 5.37 -22.52
N ASN A 34 -20.47 6.66 -22.37
CA ASN A 34 -19.57 7.64 -21.75
C ASN A 34 -19.36 7.39 -20.23
N THR A 35 -20.30 6.73 -19.54
CA THR A 35 -20.14 6.36 -18.12
C THR A 35 -19.35 5.06 -17.87
N ILE A 36 -19.09 4.22 -18.87
CA ILE A 36 -18.41 2.91 -18.68
C ILE A 36 -16.87 3.04 -18.76
N MET A 37 -16.30 4.17 -19.18
CA MET A 37 -14.84 4.37 -19.29
C MET A 37 -14.14 5.01 -18.08
N GLN A 38 -14.76 5.05 -16.89
CA GLN A 38 -14.16 5.69 -15.71
C GLN A 38 -13.49 4.78 -14.67
N PHE A 39 -13.31 3.48 -14.95
CA PHE A 39 -12.54 2.59 -14.05
C PHE A 39 -11.17 2.14 -14.59
N ALA A 40 -10.71 2.73 -15.70
CA ALA A 40 -9.40 2.42 -16.29
C ALA A 40 -8.50 3.65 -16.46
N HIS A 41 -8.61 4.65 -15.58
CA HIS A 41 -7.67 5.76 -15.55
C HIS A 41 -6.47 5.45 -14.63
N ASN A 42 -5.45 4.95 -15.31
CA ASN A 42 -4.05 5.33 -15.14
C ASN A 42 -3.33 4.77 -13.90
N SER A 43 -3.03 3.47 -13.95
CA SER A 43 -1.80 2.93 -13.32
C SER A 43 -0.58 3.45 -14.08
N SER A 44 -0.41 4.78 -14.22
CA SER A 44 0.94 5.28 -14.39
C SER A 44 1.65 4.80 -13.14
N ILE A 45 2.59 3.87 -13.30
CA ILE A 45 3.64 3.65 -12.32
C ILE A 45 4.27 5.04 -12.14
N GLN A 46 3.76 5.80 -11.18
CA GLN A 46 4.48 6.92 -10.62
C GLN A 46 5.76 6.26 -10.15
N LYS A 47 6.91 6.72 -10.67
CA LYS A 47 8.18 6.24 -10.15
C LYS A 47 8.07 6.41 -8.63
N PRO A 48 8.16 5.32 -7.85
CA PRO A 48 7.99 5.44 -6.41
C PRO A 48 8.95 6.52 -5.94
N THR A 49 8.44 7.49 -5.19
CA THR A 49 9.29 8.48 -4.55
C THR A 49 10.33 7.69 -3.76
N PRO A 50 11.63 7.88 -4.04
CA PRO A 50 12.65 7.15 -3.31
C PRO A 50 12.45 7.42 -1.81
N PRO A 51 12.64 6.42 -0.93
CA PRO A 51 12.61 6.66 0.50
C PRO A 51 13.57 7.79 0.84
N ASP A 52 13.19 8.69 1.76
CA ASP A 52 14.00 9.86 2.13
C ASP A 52 15.43 9.48 2.56
N LYS A 53 15.60 8.28 3.10
CA LYS A 53 16.89 7.73 3.57
C LYS A 53 17.54 6.74 2.59
N GLY A 54 16.97 6.57 1.40
CA GLY A 54 17.41 5.61 0.38
C GLY A 54 17.21 4.14 0.78
N SER A 55 17.53 3.21 -0.12
CA SER A 55 17.65 1.80 0.23
C SER A 55 18.91 1.59 1.06
N PHE A 56 18.78 1.02 2.26
CA PHE A 56 19.92 0.76 3.15
C PHE A 56 20.99 -0.06 2.41
N PRO A 57 22.21 0.48 2.21
CA PRO A 57 23.25 -0.26 1.50
C PRO A 57 23.56 -1.54 2.27
N LEU A 58 23.71 -2.66 1.57
CA LEU A 58 24.08 -3.92 2.21
C LEU A 58 25.56 -3.87 2.59
N ASP A 59 25.90 -4.36 3.79
CA ASP A 59 27.30 -4.57 4.21
C ASP A 59 27.86 -5.77 3.45
N HIS A 60 28.31 -5.51 2.22
CA HIS A 60 28.78 -6.55 1.30
C HIS A 60 30.11 -7.15 1.75
N ASP A 61 31.03 -6.30 2.19
CA ASP A 61 32.40 -6.68 2.55
C ASP A 61 32.53 -7.13 4.01
N ARG A 62 31.41 -7.19 4.73
CA ARG A 62 31.28 -7.72 6.09
C ARG A 62 32.11 -6.95 7.11
N GLU A 63 32.30 -5.65 6.89
CA GLU A 63 33.09 -4.76 7.73
C GLU A 63 32.54 -4.73 9.17
N CYS A 64 31.21 -4.83 9.30
CA CYS A 64 30.51 -4.81 10.59
C CYS A 64 29.98 -6.20 11.00
N SER A 65 30.56 -7.28 10.48
CA SER A 65 30.12 -8.65 10.78
C SER A 65 30.27 -9.05 12.26
N LYS A 66 31.33 -8.59 12.95
CA LYS A 66 31.54 -8.90 14.37
C LYS A 66 30.40 -8.40 15.28
N PRO A 67 30.08 -7.09 15.31
CA PRO A 67 28.96 -6.60 16.12
C PRO A 67 27.61 -7.11 15.61
N MET A 68 27.47 -7.36 14.30
CA MET A 68 26.26 -7.99 13.73
C MET A 68 26.02 -9.37 14.34
N LEU A 69 27.04 -10.23 14.36
CA LEU A 69 26.92 -11.58 14.92
C LEU A 69 26.65 -11.55 16.42
N ALA A 70 27.28 -10.65 17.17
CA ALA A 70 26.99 -10.47 18.59
C ALA A 70 25.51 -10.12 18.83
N TYR A 71 24.95 -9.22 18.02
CA TYR A 71 23.53 -8.86 18.08
C TYR A 71 22.62 -10.06 17.75
N VAL A 72 22.91 -10.78 16.67
CA VAL A 72 22.12 -11.94 16.25
C VAL A 72 22.18 -13.08 17.27
N ASN A 73 23.35 -13.34 17.85
CA ASN A 73 23.51 -14.35 18.90
C ASN A 73 22.70 -13.99 20.14
N CYS A 74 22.76 -12.73 20.59
CA CYS A 74 21.93 -12.26 21.69
C CYS A 74 20.43 -12.43 21.39
N LEU A 75 19.98 -12.10 20.17
CA LEU A 75 18.58 -12.31 19.78
C LEU A 75 18.20 -13.79 19.86
N SER A 76 19.06 -14.68 19.38
CA SER A 76 18.84 -16.13 19.43
C SER A 76 18.65 -16.63 20.86
N GLU A 77 19.51 -16.19 21.78
CA GLU A 77 19.46 -16.55 23.20
C GLU A 77 18.22 -15.99 23.92
N ASN A 78 17.71 -14.84 23.47
CA ASN A 78 16.62 -14.12 24.11
C ASN A 78 15.27 -14.26 23.38
N ASN A 79 15.05 -15.36 22.65
CA ASN A 79 13.80 -15.64 21.93
C ASN A 79 13.38 -14.53 20.94
N GLY A 80 14.36 -13.86 20.33
CA GLY A 80 14.14 -12.75 19.39
C GLY A 80 13.74 -11.43 20.05
N LEU A 81 13.81 -11.31 21.38
CA LEU A 81 13.44 -10.10 22.10
C LEU A 81 14.59 -9.07 22.06
N SER A 82 14.53 -8.16 21.08
CA SER A 82 15.53 -7.10 20.85
C SER A 82 15.83 -6.22 22.07
N ARG A 83 14.88 -6.07 23.00
CA ARG A 83 15.06 -5.26 24.22
C ARG A 83 16.23 -5.71 25.11
N PHE A 84 16.61 -6.98 25.06
CA PHE A 84 17.75 -7.50 25.83
C PHE A 84 19.09 -7.31 25.11
N CYS A 85 19.07 -6.93 23.84
CA CYS A 85 20.22 -6.88 22.93
C CYS A 85 20.53 -5.47 22.43
N MET A 86 20.05 -4.44 23.13
CA MET A 86 20.19 -3.05 22.70
C MET A 86 21.64 -2.60 22.59
N GLU A 87 22.50 -3.05 23.51
CA GLU A 87 23.91 -2.70 23.51
C GLU A 87 24.60 -3.17 22.22
N PHE A 88 24.40 -4.44 21.87
CA PHE A 88 24.90 -5.01 20.62
C PHE A 88 24.28 -4.35 19.38
N SER A 89 23.00 -3.97 19.43
CA SER A 89 22.35 -3.22 18.35
C SER A 89 22.99 -1.84 18.16
N LYS A 90 23.29 -1.13 19.25
CA LYS A 90 23.95 0.18 19.23
C LYS A 90 25.36 0.07 18.65
N GLU A 91 26.14 -0.92 19.06
CA GLU A 91 27.47 -1.17 18.50
C GLU A 91 27.42 -1.48 17.00
N TYR A 92 26.46 -2.29 16.57
CA TYR A 92 26.29 -2.64 15.18
C TYR A 92 25.94 -1.41 14.32
N LEU A 93 24.98 -0.58 14.76
CA LEU A 93 24.63 0.65 14.06
C LEU A 93 25.78 1.65 14.03
N LYS A 94 26.52 1.77 15.14
CA LYS A 94 27.71 2.64 15.21
C LYS A 94 28.75 2.23 14.17
N CYS A 95 29.08 0.95 14.11
CA CYS A 95 30.03 0.44 13.12
C CYS A 95 29.61 0.81 11.68
N ARG A 96 28.32 0.70 11.37
CA ARG A 96 27.82 1.03 10.04
C ARG A 96 27.90 2.53 9.73
N MET A 97 27.66 3.39 10.71
CA MET A 97 27.82 4.84 10.55
C MET A 97 29.29 5.24 10.39
N ASP A 98 30.20 4.60 11.13
CA ASP A 98 31.64 4.88 11.09
C ASP A 98 32.26 4.48 9.74
N ASN A 99 31.76 3.40 9.13
CA ASN A 99 32.21 2.91 7.82
C ASN A 99 31.39 3.45 6.63
N ASN A 100 30.50 4.42 6.84
CA ASN A 100 29.63 4.99 5.80
C ASN A 100 28.71 3.96 5.11
N LEU A 101 28.41 2.85 5.77
CA LEU A 101 27.41 1.84 5.38
C LEU A 101 25.99 2.22 5.82
N MET A 102 25.82 3.43 6.34
CA MET A 102 24.57 4.05 6.77
C MET A 102 24.78 5.57 6.90
N ALA A 103 23.73 6.37 6.69
CA ALA A 103 23.76 7.80 7.01
C ALA A 103 24.02 8.03 8.50
N LYS A 104 24.85 9.02 8.85
CA LYS A 104 25.14 9.34 10.24
C LYS A 104 23.90 9.95 10.90
N GLU A 105 23.48 9.37 12.01
CA GLU A 105 22.35 9.84 12.81
C GLU A 105 22.70 9.79 14.30
N ASP A 106 22.08 10.67 15.07
CA ASP A 106 22.28 10.69 16.52
C ASP A 106 21.70 9.44 17.17
N MET A 107 22.46 8.85 18.09
CA MET A 107 22.08 7.59 18.77
C MET A 107 20.77 7.70 19.56
N GLU A 108 20.36 8.91 19.92
CA GLU A 108 19.12 9.20 20.64
C GLU A 108 17.88 8.99 19.75
N ASN A 109 18.01 9.22 18.44
CA ASN A 109 16.89 9.10 17.49
C ASN A 109 16.46 7.64 17.25
N PHE A 110 17.26 6.66 17.68
CA PHE A 110 16.97 5.24 17.53
C PHE A 110 16.04 4.69 18.63
N GLY A 111 15.63 5.50 19.61
CA GLY A 111 14.61 5.12 20.59
C GLY A 111 15.05 4.06 21.62
N PHE A 112 16.35 3.82 21.79
CA PHE A 112 16.86 2.83 22.75
C PHE A 112 16.37 3.06 24.18
N ASP A 113 16.20 4.32 24.59
CA ASP A 113 15.73 4.66 25.94
C ASP A 113 14.24 4.39 26.15
N GLU A 114 13.44 4.47 25.09
CA GLU A 114 12.01 4.17 25.14
C GLU A 114 11.77 2.68 25.30
N VAL A 115 12.54 1.85 24.58
CA VAL A 115 12.39 0.39 24.64
C VAL A 115 12.74 -0.15 26.04
N LYS A 116 13.65 0.50 26.78
CA LYS A 116 13.94 0.14 28.19
C LYS A 116 12.76 0.42 29.12
N LYS A 117 12.00 1.48 28.84
CA LYS A 117 10.85 1.93 29.64
C LYS A 117 9.54 1.26 29.21
N ALA A 118 9.49 0.69 28.00
CA ALA A 118 8.29 0.09 27.43
C ALA A 118 7.81 -1.11 28.26
N LYS A 119 6.51 -1.13 28.54
CA LYS A 119 5.85 -2.29 29.16
C LYS A 119 5.76 -3.40 28.12
N ILE A 120 6.05 -4.64 28.53
CA ILE A 120 5.81 -5.80 27.67
C ILE A 120 4.30 -5.92 27.50
N VAL A 121 3.82 -5.62 26.29
CA VAL A 121 2.46 -5.97 25.91
C VAL A 121 2.56 -7.40 25.35
N PRO A 122 1.85 -8.38 25.92
CA PRO A 122 1.79 -9.71 25.34
C PRO A 122 1.25 -9.60 23.92
N ALA A 123 1.71 -10.47 23.02
CA ALA A 123 1.18 -10.52 21.66
C ALA A 123 -0.36 -10.61 21.72
N PRO A 124 -1.09 -9.85 20.88
CA PRO A 124 -2.54 -9.89 20.88
C PRO A 124 -3.02 -11.33 20.69
N HIS A 125 -4.07 -11.71 21.43
CA HIS A 125 -4.67 -13.02 21.25
C HIS A 125 -5.17 -13.16 19.82
N PHE A 126 -4.76 -14.24 19.16
CA PHE A 126 -5.22 -14.56 17.82
C PHE A 126 -6.74 -14.73 17.82
N ASN A 127 -7.43 -13.86 17.08
CA ASN A 127 -8.86 -14.01 16.84
C ASN A 127 -9.07 -14.61 15.43
N PRO A 128 -9.58 -15.86 15.33
CA PRO A 128 -9.83 -16.47 14.03
C PRO A 128 -10.86 -15.70 13.19
N ASN A 129 -11.71 -14.88 13.83
CA ASN A 129 -12.76 -14.10 13.17
C ASN A 129 -12.30 -12.69 12.74
N GLU A 130 -11.05 -12.30 13.02
CA GLU A 130 -10.53 -11.01 12.58
C GLU A 130 -10.30 -11.01 11.06
N PRO A 131 -10.80 -10.01 10.32
CA PRO A 131 -10.64 -9.93 8.88
C PRO A 131 -9.15 -9.88 8.49
N ILE A 132 -8.80 -10.53 7.39
CA ILE A 132 -7.43 -10.51 6.86
C ILE A 132 -7.17 -9.13 6.28
N VAL A 133 -6.25 -8.38 6.89
CA VAL A 133 -5.72 -7.14 6.30
C VAL A 133 -4.74 -7.53 5.19
N ALA A 134 -4.96 -7.03 3.98
CA ALA A 134 -4.06 -7.29 2.84
C ALA A 134 -2.62 -6.87 3.18
N GLY A 135 -1.65 -7.77 2.95
CA GLY A 135 -0.23 -7.51 3.21
C GLY A 135 0.31 -7.99 4.57
N LEU A 136 -0.56 -8.38 5.51
CA LEU A 136 -0.17 -9.01 6.78
C LEU A 136 -0.28 -10.54 6.66
N SER A 137 0.82 -11.19 6.31
CA SER A 137 0.88 -12.65 6.28
C SER A 137 0.99 -13.18 7.72
N ARG A 138 -0.05 -13.88 8.21
CA ARG A 138 0.02 -14.54 9.51
C ARG A 138 1.03 -15.68 9.41
N ARG A 139 2.08 -15.68 10.24
CA ARG A 139 2.95 -16.86 10.41
C ARG A 139 2.06 -18.02 10.87
N ARG A 140 1.81 -19.01 9.99
CA ARG A 140 1.32 -20.30 10.44
C ARG A 140 2.41 -20.89 11.33
N ARG A 141 2.04 -21.19 12.58
CA ARG A 141 2.84 -22.03 13.47
C ARG A 141 2.41 -23.44 13.12
N ASP A 142 3.20 -24.08 12.26
CA ASP A 142 3.09 -25.50 11.95
C ASP A 142 3.80 -26.31 13.04
#